data_AF-A0AAN8M905-F1
#
_entry.id   AF-A0AAN8M905-F1
#
_cell.length_a   1.000
_cell.length_b   1.000
_cell.length_c   1.000
_cell.angle_alpha   90.00
_cell.angle_beta   90.00
_cell.angle_gamma   90.00
#
_symmetry.space_group_name_H-M   'P 1'
#
loop_
_entity.id
_entity.type
_entity.pdbx_description
1 polymer ?
#
loop_
_entity_poly.entity_id
_entity_poly.type
_entity_poly.pdbx_seq_one_letter_code
_entity_poly.pdbx_strand_id
1 'polypeptide(L)'
;MQDDIQSELSELPARITSSWQTGGMTEEKCPQLVDYFVVAGLAPGGSAPLDEEGQQRGGRVVEPVTDLAVIARGLGEEVPEGFTCIEKTQGGHSAELSTGLINNPHMYLCYRRGHDKPPILDLGVLYEGKEVVKQGWYVIETTPYSRSASLSSGGPTTHRTFLTYRRAPESQALHTLGVTDISLLLPSKGEVAPHTFCRVEKNLNTGIWGPALYVCYKRAVAKANALVYEAGLISRYPEADVESFPLPESVPMFCLPMGVTVESWPLNTKYQLPVFSTFVLTSACGDKVYGAAIQFYEAFPRECLSERQSVRLGLVSVVDRRPITNRTLQVKKSVCVLSHWPFFTVFQKFLTFVYRYSISGPHVLPLEKHISSFMHNVPFPSPQRPRILVQLSPYDNLLLCQPVSSPLPLRSVQ
;
A
#
# COMPACT_ATOMS: atom_id res chain seq x y z
N MET A 1 17.13 -2.36 17.36
CA MET A 1 16.09 -3.40 17.46
C MET A 1 15.51 -3.78 16.09
N GLN A 2 15.52 -2.91 15.07
CA GLN A 2 15.19 -3.28 13.68
C GLN A 2 16.43 -3.64 12.82
N ASP A 3 17.62 -3.12 13.15
CA ASP A 3 18.86 -3.44 12.42
C ASP A 3 19.34 -4.90 12.62
N ASP A 4 18.91 -5.58 13.69
CA ASP A 4 19.27 -6.97 13.98
C ASP A 4 18.52 -7.99 13.10
N ILE A 5 17.38 -7.62 12.52
CA ILE A 5 16.56 -8.52 11.68
C ILE A 5 17.26 -8.78 10.34
N GLN A 6 17.97 -7.77 9.83
CA GLN A 6 18.71 -7.85 8.57
C GLN A 6 19.90 -8.80 8.69
N SER A 7 20.61 -8.84 9.83
CA SER A 7 21.75 -9.75 10.01
C SER A 7 21.29 -11.20 10.20
N GLU A 8 20.26 -11.45 11.01
CA GLU A 8 19.78 -12.82 11.26
C GLU A 8 19.19 -13.47 10.00
N LEU A 9 18.40 -12.75 9.19
CA LEU A 9 17.77 -13.31 7.99
C LEU A 9 18.68 -13.35 6.75
N SER A 10 19.76 -12.57 6.70
CA SER A 10 20.70 -12.58 5.56
C SER A 10 21.89 -13.52 5.77
N GLU A 11 22.28 -13.79 7.03
CA GLU A 11 23.33 -14.75 7.38
C GLU A 11 22.81 -16.20 7.57
N LEU A 12 21.49 -16.43 7.43
CA LEU A 12 20.83 -17.75 7.55
C LEU A 12 21.58 -18.92 6.90
N PRO A 13 22.12 -18.82 5.66
CA PRO A 13 22.66 -19.98 4.97
C PRO A 13 24.01 -20.43 5.57
N ALA A 14 24.92 -19.47 5.78
CA ALA A 14 26.29 -19.72 6.21
C ALA A 14 26.42 -20.36 7.61
N ARG A 15 25.39 -20.20 8.46
CA ARG A 15 25.38 -20.74 9.83
C ARG A 15 24.74 -22.14 9.94
N ILE A 16 23.95 -22.57 8.95
CA ILE A 16 23.33 -23.90 8.94
C ILE A 16 24.35 -24.96 8.50
N THR A 17 25.24 -24.61 7.57
CA THR A 17 26.27 -25.50 7.00
C THR A 17 27.36 -25.91 7.98
N SER A 18 27.65 -25.12 9.02
CA SER A 18 28.68 -25.45 10.01
C SER A 18 28.27 -26.57 10.99
N SER A 19 27.04 -27.07 10.93
CA SER A 19 26.51 -27.99 11.95
C SER A 19 26.66 -29.48 11.64
N TRP A 20 26.74 -29.95 10.38
CA TRP A 20 26.92 -31.38 10.10
C TRP A 20 27.55 -31.67 8.71
N GLN A 21 28.69 -32.37 8.73
CA GLN A 21 29.15 -33.28 7.68
C GLN A 21 29.26 -34.66 8.32
N THR A 22 28.43 -35.63 7.91
CA THR A 22 28.75 -37.08 7.83
C THR A 22 27.52 -37.90 7.42
N GLY A 23 27.74 -38.84 6.49
CA GLY A 23 26.91 -40.05 6.34
C GLY A 23 26.08 -40.13 5.06
N GLY A 24 26.54 -40.93 4.09
CA GLY A 24 25.76 -41.37 2.94
C GLY A 24 25.39 -42.84 3.03
N MET A 25 24.17 -43.20 2.63
CA MET A 25 23.75 -44.40 1.90
C MET A 25 22.23 -44.34 1.65
N THR A 26 21.78 -44.94 0.55
CA THR A 26 20.45 -44.87 -0.05
C THR A 26 19.36 -45.55 0.78
N GLU A 27 18.57 -44.76 1.52
CA GLU A 27 17.23 -45.11 2.01
C GLU A 27 16.18 -44.51 1.05
N GLU A 28 15.08 -45.23 0.77
CA GLU A 28 13.88 -44.63 0.16
C GLU A 28 13.41 -43.49 1.07
N LYS A 29 13.76 -42.26 0.68
CA LYS A 29 13.61 -41.08 1.52
C LYS A 29 12.12 -40.81 1.74
N CYS A 30 11.69 -40.80 3.01
CA CYS A 30 10.33 -40.39 3.36
C CYS A 30 9.98 -39.05 2.66
N PRO A 31 8.76 -38.89 2.13
CA PRO A 31 8.37 -37.68 1.43
C PRO A 31 8.56 -36.46 2.35
N GLN A 32 9.29 -35.47 1.86
CA GLN A 32 9.55 -34.26 2.64
C GLN A 32 8.32 -33.33 2.59
N LEU A 33 8.07 -32.62 3.69
CA LEU A 33 6.95 -31.70 3.80
C LEU A 33 7.16 -30.41 2.99
N VAL A 34 8.39 -29.90 2.97
CA VAL A 34 8.79 -28.64 2.33
C VAL A 34 10.09 -28.88 1.59
N ASP A 35 10.15 -28.47 0.33
CA ASP A 35 11.32 -28.63 -0.53
C ASP A 35 12.29 -27.44 -0.37
N TYR A 36 11.75 -26.22 -0.37
CA TYR A 36 12.54 -25.00 -0.19
C TYR A 36 11.87 -24.01 0.75
N PHE A 37 12.70 -23.28 1.47
CA PHE A 37 12.37 -22.03 2.14
C PHE A 37 13.16 -20.92 1.43
N VAL A 38 12.48 -19.87 0.97
CA VAL A 38 13.08 -18.80 0.18
C VAL A 38 12.74 -17.44 0.77
N VAL A 39 13.70 -16.52 0.67
CA VAL A 39 13.51 -15.10 0.97
C VAL A 39 13.64 -14.34 -0.35
N ALA A 40 12.57 -13.67 -0.75
CA ALA A 40 12.50 -12.84 -1.94
C ALA A 40 12.40 -11.36 -1.57
N GLY A 41 13.03 -10.50 -2.35
CA GLY A 41 13.04 -9.06 -2.11
C GLY A 41 14.04 -8.35 -3.02
N LEU A 42 14.55 -7.20 -2.57
CA LEU A 42 15.58 -6.48 -3.31
C LEU A 42 16.93 -7.18 -3.12
N ALA A 43 17.43 -7.84 -4.17
CA ALA A 43 18.70 -8.56 -4.13
C ALA A 43 19.92 -7.60 -4.05
N PRO A 44 20.99 -7.97 -3.33
CA PRO A 44 22.22 -7.17 -3.28
C PRO A 44 22.87 -7.11 -4.67
N GLY A 45 23.18 -5.88 -5.12
CA GLY A 45 23.64 -5.61 -6.49
C GLY A 45 22.50 -5.44 -7.52
N GLY A 46 21.27 -5.21 -7.05
CA GLY A 46 20.05 -5.12 -7.85
C GLY A 46 20.10 -4.14 -9.02
N SER A 47 19.26 -4.42 -10.02
CA SER A 47 19.03 -3.64 -11.22
C SER A 47 18.51 -2.23 -10.92
N ALA A 48 18.58 -1.34 -11.92
CA ALA A 48 17.95 -0.04 -11.85
C ALA A 48 16.42 -0.19 -11.61
N PRO A 49 15.76 0.79 -10.96
CA PRO A 49 14.31 0.73 -10.79
C PRO A 49 13.61 0.57 -12.16
N LEU A 50 12.61 -0.32 -12.22
CA LEU A 50 11.84 -0.60 -13.45
C LEU A 50 11.20 0.66 -14.05
N ASP A 51 10.89 1.63 -13.18
CA ASP A 51 10.30 2.89 -13.60
C ASP A 51 11.32 3.88 -14.25
N GLU A 52 12.63 3.60 -14.20
CA GLU A 52 13.65 4.41 -14.91
C GLU A 52 13.78 4.01 -16.39
N GLU A 53 13.42 2.78 -16.75
CA GLU A 53 13.55 2.23 -18.11
C GLU A 53 12.33 2.52 -19.02
N GLY A 54 11.43 3.43 -18.62
CA GLY A 54 10.37 3.95 -19.49
C GLY A 54 9.17 3.01 -19.69
N GLN A 55 9.08 1.88 -19.00
CA GLN A 55 7.91 1.01 -19.02
C GLN A 55 6.88 1.45 -17.98
N GLN A 56 6.09 2.49 -18.31
CA GLN A 56 4.81 2.74 -17.64
C GLN A 56 3.81 1.61 -17.96
N ARG A 57 4.03 0.40 -17.45
CA ARG A 57 2.99 -0.63 -17.35
C ARG A 57 2.13 -0.34 -16.11
N GLY A 58 1.42 0.78 -16.15
CA GLY A 58 0.52 1.22 -15.09
C GLY A 58 0.05 2.64 -15.35
N GLY A 59 -1.27 2.87 -15.32
CA GLY A 59 -1.84 4.21 -15.49
C GLY A 59 -1.19 5.22 -14.54
N ARG A 60 -0.95 6.43 -15.05
CA ARG A 60 -0.31 7.54 -14.33
C ARG A 60 -0.83 7.60 -12.89
N VAL A 61 0.03 7.35 -11.91
CA VAL A 61 -0.34 7.39 -10.49
C VAL A 61 -0.74 8.83 -10.17
N VAL A 62 -2.03 9.07 -9.95
CA VAL A 62 -2.54 10.39 -9.60
C VAL A 62 -2.32 10.60 -8.12
N GLU A 63 -1.51 11.60 -7.79
CA GLU A 63 -1.29 12.03 -6.41
C GLU A 63 -2.62 12.45 -5.74
N PRO A 64 -2.81 12.18 -4.45
CA PRO A 64 -4.01 12.61 -3.75
C PRO A 64 -4.04 14.13 -3.58
N VAL A 65 -5.24 14.68 -3.48
CA VAL A 65 -5.46 16.08 -3.12
C VAL A 65 -5.10 16.26 -1.65
N THR A 66 -4.16 17.16 -1.39
CA THR A 66 -3.66 17.48 -0.05
C THR A 66 -4.16 18.82 0.44
N ASP A 67 -4.48 19.79 -0.42
CA ASP A 67 -4.98 21.08 0.02
C ASP A 67 -6.10 21.60 -0.88
N LEU A 68 -6.96 22.43 -0.28
CA LEU A 68 -8.03 23.16 -0.94
C LEU A 68 -7.92 24.63 -0.58
N ALA A 69 -8.24 25.49 -1.53
CA ALA A 69 -8.33 26.92 -1.33
C ALA A 69 -9.50 27.48 -2.14
N VAL A 70 -10.10 28.54 -1.65
CA VAL A 70 -11.02 29.37 -2.43
C VAL A 70 -10.33 30.70 -2.68
N ILE A 71 -10.31 31.16 -3.93
CA ILE A 71 -9.74 32.47 -4.30
C ILE A 71 -10.84 33.37 -4.86
N ALA A 72 -10.70 34.68 -4.67
CA ALA A 72 -11.59 35.71 -5.19
C ALA A 72 -10.90 36.52 -6.30
N ARG A 73 -11.03 36.08 -7.56
CA ARG A 73 -10.37 36.73 -8.70
C ARG A 73 -10.86 38.16 -8.95
N GLY A 74 -12.12 38.44 -8.61
CA GLY A 74 -12.71 39.77 -8.72
C GLY A 74 -12.05 40.79 -7.79
N LEU A 75 -11.30 40.32 -6.79
CA LEU A 75 -10.54 41.15 -5.84
C LEU A 75 -9.03 41.14 -6.12
N GLY A 76 -8.62 40.65 -7.30
CA GLY A 76 -7.21 40.59 -7.72
C GLY A 76 -6.42 39.45 -7.09
N GLU A 77 -7.07 38.43 -6.53
CA GLU A 77 -6.36 37.27 -5.98
C GLU A 77 -5.90 36.30 -7.08
N GLU A 78 -4.65 35.83 -6.98
CA GLU A 78 -4.07 34.85 -7.90
C GLU A 78 -4.10 33.42 -7.32
N VAL A 79 -3.99 32.43 -8.21
CA VAL A 79 -3.90 31.02 -7.83
C VAL A 79 -2.60 30.79 -7.04
N PRO A 80 -2.66 30.22 -5.82
CA PRO A 80 -1.45 29.98 -5.03
C PRO A 80 -0.47 29.04 -5.74
N GLU A 81 0.82 29.19 -5.45
CA GLU A 81 1.87 28.35 -6.05
C GLU A 81 1.61 26.85 -5.83
N GLY A 82 1.69 26.06 -6.91
CA GLY A 82 1.43 24.62 -6.90
C GLY A 82 -0.05 24.23 -6.90
N PHE A 83 -0.99 25.18 -6.79
CA PHE A 83 -2.43 24.88 -6.86
C PHE A 83 -2.93 24.87 -8.32
N THR A 84 -3.93 24.04 -8.57
CA THR A 84 -4.73 24.02 -9.79
C THR A 84 -6.09 24.65 -9.51
N CYS A 85 -6.49 25.63 -10.32
CA CYS A 85 -7.79 26.29 -10.23
C CYS A 85 -8.82 25.59 -11.13
N ILE A 86 -10.01 25.30 -10.60
CA ILE A 86 -11.13 24.76 -11.36
C ILE A 86 -11.91 25.94 -11.95
N GLU A 87 -11.57 26.33 -13.18
CA GLU A 87 -12.22 27.45 -13.88
C GLU A 87 -13.47 27.04 -14.65
N LYS A 88 -13.53 25.77 -15.07
CA LYS A 88 -14.63 25.22 -15.86
C LYS A 88 -15.15 23.91 -15.29
N THR A 89 -16.45 23.66 -15.48
CA THR A 89 -17.06 22.35 -15.24
C THR A 89 -16.56 21.34 -16.28
N GLN A 90 -16.88 20.06 -16.08
CA GLN A 90 -16.57 19.00 -17.06
C GLN A 90 -17.24 19.25 -18.43
N GLY A 91 -18.39 19.95 -18.44
CA GLY A 91 -19.09 20.37 -19.67
C GLY A 91 -18.53 21.66 -20.30
N GLY A 92 -17.46 22.25 -19.74
CA GLY A 92 -16.82 23.45 -20.28
C GLY A 92 -17.46 24.78 -19.89
N HIS A 93 -18.47 24.76 -19.01
CA HIS A 93 -19.14 25.96 -18.50
C HIS A 93 -18.34 26.60 -17.35
N SER A 94 -18.61 27.87 -17.02
CA SER A 94 -17.94 28.53 -15.89
C SER A 94 -18.18 27.79 -14.56
N ALA A 95 -17.10 27.55 -13.82
CA ALA A 95 -17.10 26.93 -12.49
C ALA A 95 -17.15 27.97 -11.34
N GLU A 96 -17.57 29.20 -11.65
CA GLU A 96 -17.59 30.29 -10.68
C GLU A 96 -18.61 30.05 -9.54
N LEU A 97 -18.10 30.02 -8.31
CA LEU A 97 -18.86 29.66 -7.11
C LEU A 97 -19.82 30.77 -6.63
N SER A 98 -19.51 32.03 -6.94
CA SER A 98 -20.22 33.23 -6.46
C SER A 98 -21.17 33.85 -7.49
N THR A 99 -21.57 33.09 -8.50
CA THR A 99 -22.45 33.58 -9.57
C THR A 99 -23.78 34.09 -8.99
N GLY A 100 -24.10 35.37 -9.24
CA GLY A 100 -25.38 35.97 -8.82
C GLY A 100 -25.34 36.72 -7.47
N LEU A 101 -24.16 36.96 -6.90
CA LEU A 101 -23.98 37.89 -5.77
C LEU A 101 -23.93 39.35 -6.27
N ILE A 102 -24.48 40.28 -5.48
CA ILE A 102 -24.63 41.72 -5.85
C ILE A 102 -23.26 42.43 -6.00
N ASN A 103 -22.27 42.05 -5.20
CA ASN A 103 -20.86 42.46 -5.33
C ASN A 103 -20.00 41.23 -5.59
N ASN A 104 -20.13 40.66 -6.79
CA ASN A 104 -19.56 39.36 -7.11
C ASN A 104 -18.01 39.34 -7.00
N PRO A 105 -17.44 38.60 -6.03
CA PRO A 105 -15.99 38.50 -5.86
C PRO A 105 -15.32 37.54 -6.86
N HIS A 106 -16.09 36.90 -7.75
CA HIS A 106 -15.64 35.89 -8.72
C HIS A 106 -14.81 34.79 -8.05
N MET A 107 -15.47 33.99 -7.21
CA MET A 107 -14.83 32.95 -6.41
C MET A 107 -14.63 31.64 -7.17
N TYR A 108 -13.46 31.01 -7.00
CA TYR A 108 -13.10 29.75 -7.63
C TYR A 108 -12.47 28.77 -6.63
N LEU A 109 -12.75 27.48 -6.81
CA LEU A 109 -12.13 26.40 -6.04
C LEU A 109 -10.78 26.02 -6.65
N CYS A 110 -9.74 26.03 -5.82
CA CYS A 110 -8.41 25.56 -6.14
C CYS A 110 -8.06 24.35 -5.28
N TYR A 111 -7.24 23.46 -5.82
CA TYR A 111 -6.73 22.31 -5.08
C TYR A 111 -5.25 22.08 -5.39
N ARG A 112 -4.52 21.47 -4.46
CA ARG A 112 -3.15 21.01 -4.65
C ARG A 112 -3.07 19.52 -4.40
N ARG A 113 -2.30 18.82 -5.23
CA ARG A 113 -1.98 17.40 -5.04
C ARG A 113 -0.57 17.24 -4.47
N GLY A 114 -0.32 16.15 -3.77
CA GLY A 114 1.00 15.82 -3.25
C GLY A 114 1.01 14.72 -2.20
N HIS A 115 2.18 14.49 -1.61
CA HIS A 115 2.43 13.50 -0.55
C HIS A 115 3.01 14.11 0.73
N ASP A 116 3.08 15.44 0.79
CA ASP A 116 3.66 16.23 1.89
C ASP A 116 2.71 16.39 3.08
N LYS A 117 1.40 16.20 2.86
CA LYS A 117 0.36 16.21 3.91
C LYS A 117 -0.57 15.00 3.76
N PRO A 118 -1.29 14.58 4.81
CA PRO A 118 -2.30 13.55 4.69
C PRO A 118 -3.38 13.93 3.66
N PRO A 119 -3.91 12.96 2.91
CA PRO A 119 -4.88 13.22 1.86
C PRO A 119 -6.20 13.76 2.42
N ILE A 120 -6.86 14.57 1.62
CA ILE A 120 -8.27 14.91 1.85
C ILE A 120 -9.11 13.67 1.55
N LEU A 121 -10.01 13.32 2.46
CA LEU A 121 -10.85 12.14 2.38
C LEU A 121 -12.19 12.44 1.71
N ASP A 122 -12.80 13.57 2.08
CA ASP A 122 -14.14 13.95 1.69
C ASP A 122 -14.26 15.48 1.57
N LEU A 123 -15.13 15.95 0.69
CA LEU A 123 -15.56 17.35 0.56
C LEU A 123 -17.01 17.50 1.01
N GLY A 124 -17.36 18.71 1.44
CA GLY A 124 -18.67 19.05 1.95
C GLY A 124 -18.99 20.53 1.80
N VAL A 125 -20.23 20.88 2.16
CA VAL A 125 -20.72 22.27 2.19
C VAL A 125 -21.40 22.50 3.53
N LEU A 126 -21.04 23.61 4.17
CA LEU A 126 -21.63 24.09 5.41
C LEU A 126 -22.55 25.27 5.11
N TYR A 127 -23.78 25.20 5.60
CA TYR A 127 -24.67 26.35 5.70
C TYR A 127 -24.67 26.81 7.16
N GLU A 128 -23.91 27.87 7.44
CA GLU A 128 -23.70 28.40 8.78
C GLU A 128 -25.04 28.77 9.45
N GLY A 129 -25.27 28.29 10.68
CA GLY A 129 -26.50 28.50 11.43
C GLY A 129 -27.62 27.48 11.16
N LYS A 130 -27.51 26.62 10.13
CA LYS A 130 -28.40 25.44 9.97
C LYS A 130 -27.81 24.17 10.56
N GLU A 131 -26.49 24.05 10.50
CA GLU A 131 -25.77 22.83 10.86
C GLU A 131 -24.50 23.15 11.64
N VAL A 132 -24.12 22.26 12.54
CA VAL A 132 -22.85 22.32 13.26
C VAL A 132 -21.79 21.56 12.46
N VAL A 133 -20.56 22.09 12.46
CA VAL A 133 -19.41 21.42 11.83
C VAL A 133 -19.18 20.07 12.52
N LYS A 134 -19.19 18.99 11.75
CA LYS A 134 -18.94 17.64 12.26
C LYS A 134 -17.49 17.54 12.77
N GLN A 135 -17.27 16.72 13.80
CA GLN A 135 -15.92 16.48 14.33
C GLN A 135 -14.98 15.97 13.22
N GLY A 136 -13.76 16.53 13.17
CA GLY A 136 -12.75 16.19 12.17
C GLY A 136 -12.92 16.84 10.79
N TRP A 137 -13.94 17.70 10.61
CA TRP A 137 -14.10 18.52 9.42
C TRP A 137 -13.51 19.91 9.64
N TYR A 138 -12.92 20.44 8.57
CA TYR A 138 -12.34 21.78 8.52
C TYR A 138 -13.19 22.65 7.59
N VAL A 139 -13.35 23.92 7.96
CA VAL A 139 -14.07 24.92 7.17
C VAL A 139 -13.06 25.82 6.46
N ILE A 140 -13.26 26.04 5.16
CA ILE A 140 -12.49 27.05 4.42
C ILE A 140 -13.18 28.39 4.64
N GLU A 141 -12.82 29.06 5.74
CA GLU A 141 -13.44 30.33 6.15
C GLU A 141 -12.86 31.53 5.39
N THR A 142 -11.58 31.43 5.03
CA THR A 142 -10.82 32.50 4.40
C THR A 142 -10.12 32.07 3.11
N THR A 143 -9.95 33.03 2.21
CA THR A 143 -9.06 32.90 1.06
C THR A 143 -7.60 32.92 1.53
N PRO A 144 -6.64 32.45 0.71
CA PRO A 144 -5.21 32.58 1.00
C PRO A 144 -4.75 34.02 1.29
N TYR A 145 -5.53 35.02 0.86
CA TYR A 145 -5.27 36.45 1.08
C TYR A 145 -6.03 37.03 2.29
N SER A 146 -6.50 36.16 3.21
CA SER A 146 -7.21 36.53 4.44
C SER A 146 -8.54 37.26 4.22
N ARG A 147 -9.17 37.08 3.06
CA ARG A 147 -10.54 37.55 2.80
C ARG A 147 -11.56 36.47 3.13
N SER A 148 -12.84 36.80 3.26
CA SER A 148 -13.87 35.78 3.48
C SER A 148 -14.01 34.86 2.26
N ALA A 149 -14.05 33.55 2.48
CA ALA A 149 -14.36 32.53 1.48
C ALA A 149 -15.87 32.16 1.46
N SER A 150 -16.73 33.01 2.01
CA SER A 150 -18.19 32.83 1.98
C SER A 150 -18.72 32.89 0.55
N LEU A 151 -19.43 31.84 0.13
CA LEU A 151 -20.06 31.74 -1.19
C LEU A 151 -21.45 32.40 -1.24
N SER A 152 -21.87 33.09 -0.18
CA SER A 152 -23.17 33.78 -0.10
C SER A 152 -23.05 35.25 0.31
N SER A 153 -24.09 36.04 0.01
CA SER A 153 -24.11 37.50 0.17
C SER A 153 -24.22 37.99 1.63
N GLY A 154 -24.32 37.10 2.63
CA GLY A 154 -24.24 37.46 4.05
C GLY A 154 -25.30 38.44 4.59
N GLY A 155 -26.54 38.39 4.11
CA GLY A 155 -27.66 39.18 4.65
C GLY A 155 -28.30 38.58 5.92
N PRO A 156 -29.16 39.33 6.64
CA PRO A 156 -29.73 38.95 7.95
C PRO A 156 -30.52 37.64 7.95
N THR A 157 -31.05 37.25 6.78
CA THR A 157 -31.89 36.05 6.58
C THR A 157 -31.18 34.96 5.77
N THR A 158 -29.95 35.19 5.33
CA THR A 158 -29.22 34.25 4.46
C THR A 158 -28.04 33.64 5.22
N HIS A 159 -28.04 32.32 5.31
CA HIS A 159 -26.94 31.56 5.89
C HIS A 159 -25.66 31.76 5.07
N ARG A 160 -24.52 31.88 5.75
CA ARG A 160 -23.21 31.88 5.08
C ARG A 160 -22.91 30.47 4.59
N THR A 161 -22.43 30.37 3.35
CA THR A 161 -22.13 29.09 2.71
C THR A 161 -20.62 28.94 2.60
N PHE A 162 -20.07 27.86 3.15
CA PHE A 162 -18.64 27.58 3.12
C PHE A 162 -18.37 26.18 2.59
N LEU A 163 -17.24 26.02 1.90
CA LEU A 163 -16.69 24.70 1.60
C LEU A 163 -16.06 24.09 2.84
N THR A 164 -16.25 22.79 3.01
CA THR A 164 -15.63 22.01 4.09
C THR A 164 -14.93 20.80 3.54
N TYR A 165 -13.95 20.30 4.30
CA TYR A 165 -13.25 19.07 3.95
C TYR A 165 -12.89 18.27 5.18
N ARG A 166 -12.68 16.96 5.00
CA ARG A 166 -12.15 16.07 6.03
C ARG A 166 -10.78 15.58 5.61
N ARG A 167 -9.79 15.69 6.48
CA ARG A 167 -8.41 15.22 6.22
C ARG A 167 -8.15 13.92 6.95
N ALA A 168 -7.36 13.04 6.35
CA ALA A 168 -6.85 11.86 7.04
C ALA A 168 -5.98 12.27 8.24
N PRO A 169 -6.03 11.55 9.37
CA PRO A 169 -5.03 11.73 10.41
C PRO A 169 -3.66 11.27 9.91
N GLU A 170 -2.59 11.84 10.45
CA GLU A 170 -1.20 11.53 10.06
C GLU A 170 -0.90 10.02 10.11
N SER A 171 -1.51 9.32 11.08
CA SER A 171 -1.33 7.87 11.27
C SER A 171 -2.02 7.00 10.21
N GLN A 172 -2.90 7.57 9.39
CA GLN A 172 -3.66 6.89 8.32
C GLN A 172 -3.41 7.53 6.95
N ALA A 173 -2.31 8.26 6.79
CA ALA A 173 -2.02 8.97 5.55
C ALA A 173 -1.78 8.04 4.34
N LEU A 174 -1.43 6.77 4.58
CA LEU A 174 -1.17 5.76 3.55
C LEU A 174 -2.28 4.71 3.48
N HIS A 175 -2.50 4.17 2.28
CA HIS A 175 -3.49 3.14 1.96
C HIS A 175 -4.95 3.51 2.27
N THR A 176 -5.22 4.78 2.62
CA THR A 176 -6.59 5.30 2.80
C THR A 176 -7.18 5.79 1.48
N LEU A 177 -8.51 5.76 1.35
CA LEU A 177 -9.20 6.33 0.19
C LEU A 177 -9.21 7.85 0.27
N GLY A 178 -8.28 8.49 -0.44
CA GLY A 178 -8.17 9.93 -0.58
C GLY A 178 -8.83 10.44 -1.86
N VAL A 179 -9.21 11.71 -1.86
CA VAL A 179 -9.67 12.43 -3.03
C VAL A 179 -8.51 12.57 -4.00
N THR A 180 -8.71 12.19 -5.26
CA THR A 180 -7.70 12.30 -6.33
C THR A 180 -8.13 13.28 -7.41
N ASP A 181 -9.43 13.52 -7.55
CA ASP A 181 -9.96 14.45 -8.54
C ASP A 181 -11.19 15.18 -8.02
N ILE A 182 -11.35 16.42 -8.43
CA ILE A 182 -12.44 17.31 -8.02
C ILE A 182 -12.95 18.01 -9.26
N SER A 183 -14.26 18.01 -9.43
CA SER A 183 -14.95 18.74 -10.48
C SER A 183 -16.20 19.40 -9.97
N LEU A 184 -16.66 20.44 -10.68
CA LEU A 184 -17.94 21.06 -10.43
C LEU A 184 -18.96 20.65 -11.49
N LEU A 185 -20.22 20.62 -11.07
CA LEU A 185 -21.34 20.12 -11.84
C LEU A 185 -22.46 21.17 -11.90
N LEU A 186 -22.94 21.47 -13.11
CA LEU A 186 -24.09 22.33 -13.39
C LEU A 186 -25.28 21.52 -13.95
N PRO A 187 -26.21 21.05 -13.11
CA PRO A 187 -27.37 20.29 -13.57
C PRO A 187 -28.28 21.05 -14.54
N SER A 188 -28.35 22.39 -14.43
CA SER A 188 -29.13 23.24 -15.34
C SER A 188 -28.64 23.20 -16.79
N LYS A 189 -27.41 22.72 -17.02
CA LYS A 189 -26.83 22.51 -18.35
C LYS A 189 -26.85 21.04 -18.78
N GLY A 190 -27.61 20.19 -18.08
CA GLY A 190 -27.71 18.76 -18.36
C GLY A 190 -26.51 17.94 -17.89
N GLU A 191 -25.61 18.53 -17.10
CA GLU A 191 -24.44 17.81 -16.59
C GLU A 191 -24.84 16.82 -15.49
N VAL A 192 -24.27 15.61 -15.54
CA VAL A 192 -24.44 14.56 -14.52
C VAL A 192 -23.07 14.16 -13.98
N ALA A 193 -22.99 13.88 -12.66
CA ALA A 193 -21.75 13.41 -12.05
C ALA A 193 -21.31 12.08 -12.70
N PRO A 194 -20.03 11.94 -13.08
CA PRO A 194 -19.53 10.67 -13.61
C PRO A 194 -19.75 9.52 -12.61
N HIS A 195 -19.95 8.30 -13.10
CA HIS A 195 -20.27 7.12 -12.26
C HIS A 195 -19.22 6.76 -11.20
N THR A 196 -17.97 7.23 -11.35
CA THR A 196 -16.89 7.02 -10.36
C THR A 196 -16.73 8.17 -9.37
N PHE A 197 -17.55 9.22 -9.48
CA PHE A 197 -17.46 10.40 -8.63
C PHE A 197 -18.58 10.40 -7.58
N CYS A 198 -18.23 10.78 -6.36
CA CYS A 198 -19.18 11.12 -5.31
C CYS A 198 -19.65 12.56 -5.51
N ARG A 199 -20.97 12.80 -5.56
CA ARG A 199 -21.55 14.14 -5.56
C ARG A 199 -21.85 14.58 -4.12
N VAL A 200 -21.49 15.82 -3.78
CA VAL A 200 -21.95 16.46 -2.54
C VAL A 200 -23.37 16.97 -2.78
N GLU A 201 -24.34 16.44 -2.05
CA GLU A 201 -25.78 16.77 -2.17
C GLU A 201 -26.14 18.12 -1.52
N LYS A 202 -25.36 19.16 -1.81
CA LYS A 202 -25.60 20.53 -1.34
C LYS A 202 -25.16 21.53 -2.41
N ASN A 203 -26.02 22.52 -2.66
CA ASN A 203 -25.77 23.57 -3.62
C ASN A 203 -24.74 24.58 -3.07
N LEU A 204 -23.65 24.79 -3.81
CA LEU A 204 -22.62 25.78 -3.49
C LEU A 204 -23.08 27.21 -3.75
N ASN A 205 -23.88 27.40 -4.80
CA ASN A 205 -24.37 28.71 -5.19
C ASN A 205 -25.73 28.97 -4.54
N THR A 206 -25.73 29.73 -3.45
CA THR A 206 -26.96 30.12 -2.75
C THR A 206 -27.47 31.49 -3.17
N GLY A 207 -27.00 32.06 -4.29
CA GLY A 207 -27.58 33.27 -4.86
C GLY A 207 -29.03 33.03 -5.28
N ILE A 208 -29.90 34.02 -5.05
CA ILE A 208 -31.35 33.92 -5.35
C ILE A 208 -31.61 33.58 -6.83
N TRP A 209 -30.73 34.05 -7.72
CA TRP A 209 -30.84 33.88 -9.18
C TRP A 209 -29.67 33.08 -9.77
N GLY A 210 -28.84 32.46 -8.93
CA GLY A 210 -27.68 31.69 -9.37
C GLY A 210 -28.08 30.28 -9.80
N PRO A 211 -27.46 29.70 -10.86
CA PRO A 211 -27.66 28.29 -11.18
C PRO A 211 -27.10 27.42 -10.06
N ALA A 212 -27.81 26.32 -9.75
CA ALA A 212 -27.33 25.37 -8.76
C ALA A 212 -26.02 24.71 -9.23
N LEU A 213 -25.00 24.73 -8.37
CA LEU A 213 -23.66 24.25 -8.65
C LEU A 213 -23.25 23.27 -7.54
N TYR A 214 -22.74 22.10 -7.93
CA TYR A 214 -22.42 21.03 -6.99
C TYR A 214 -20.96 20.59 -7.13
N VAL A 215 -20.30 20.28 -6.01
CA VAL A 215 -19.00 19.62 -6.02
C VAL A 215 -19.19 18.13 -6.24
N CYS A 216 -18.39 17.54 -7.10
CA CYS A 216 -18.19 16.10 -7.15
C CYS A 216 -16.70 15.77 -7.11
N TYR A 217 -16.36 14.60 -6.56
CA TYR A 217 -14.97 14.21 -6.40
C TYR A 217 -14.79 12.69 -6.52
N LYS A 218 -13.64 12.28 -7.03
CA LYS A 218 -13.25 10.88 -7.16
C LYS A 218 -12.31 10.49 -6.04
N ARG A 219 -12.53 9.31 -5.46
CA ARG A 219 -11.66 8.73 -4.44
C ARG A 219 -10.85 7.57 -5.01
N ALA A 220 -9.60 7.47 -4.59
CA ALA A 220 -8.75 6.32 -4.85
C ALA A 220 -7.81 6.08 -3.67
N VAL A 221 -7.19 4.91 -3.61
CA VAL A 221 -6.23 4.58 -2.55
C VAL A 221 -5.01 5.50 -2.68
N ALA A 222 -4.73 6.28 -1.64
CA ALA A 222 -3.52 7.07 -1.54
C ALA A 222 -2.31 6.13 -1.44
N LYS A 223 -1.45 6.17 -2.46
CA LYS A 223 -0.21 5.40 -2.52
C LYS A 223 0.95 6.20 -1.93
N ALA A 224 1.95 5.51 -1.39
CA ALA A 224 3.21 6.14 -1.05
C ALA A 224 3.99 6.52 -2.32
N ASN A 225 4.91 7.48 -2.20
CA ASN A 225 5.99 7.59 -3.18
C ASN A 225 6.79 6.30 -3.13
N ALA A 226 6.98 5.67 -4.28
CA ALA A 226 7.60 4.36 -4.38
C ALA A 226 8.58 4.27 -5.56
N LEU A 227 9.60 3.45 -5.38
CA LEU A 227 10.44 2.90 -6.45
C LEU A 227 10.11 1.43 -6.59
N VAL A 228 9.93 0.97 -7.83
CA VAL A 228 9.64 -0.44 -8.12
C VAL A 228 10.86 -1.09 -8.73
N TYR A 229 11.27 -2.24 -8.19
CA TYR A 229 12.38 -3.06 -8.66
C TYR A 229 11.88 -4.45 -9.05
N GLU A 230 12.67 -5.16 -9.84
CA GLU A 230 12.44 -6.58 -10.07
C GLU A 230 12.62 -7.37 -8.76
N ALA A 231 11.80 -8.40 -8.56
CA ALA A 231 11.91 -9.27 -7.41
C ALA A 231 13.08 -10.24 -7.60
N GLY A 232 14.05 -10.19 -6.69
CA GLY A 232 15.19 -11.08 -6.67
C GLY A 232 15.14 -12.10 -5.52
N LEU A 233 15.91 -13.18 -5.67
CA LEU A 233 16.16 -14.13 -4.58
C LEU A 233 17.24 -13.55 -3.66
N ILE A 234 16.89 -13.29 -2.39
CA ILE A 234 17.83 -12.80 -1.38
C ILE A 234 18.59 -13.97 -0.76
N SER A 235 17.86 -14.99 -0.33
CA SER A 235 18.43 -16.20 0.26
C SER A 235 17.49 -17.38 0.08
N ARG A 236 18.03 -18.59 0.19
CA ARG A 236 17.28 -19.84 0.12
C ARG A 236 17.85 -20.89 1.05
N TYR A 237 17.00 -21.85 1.41
CA TYR A 237 17.38 -23.08 2.08
C TYR A 237 16.58 -24.24 1.50
N PRO A 238 17.20 -25.35 1.09
CA PRO A 238 18.66 -25.59 1.04
C PRO A 238 19.42 -24.61 0.13
N GLU A 239 20.74 -24.46 0.34
CA GLU A 239 21.60 -23.57 -0.45
C GLU A 239 21.83 -24.05 -1.88
N ALA A 240 21.91 -25.38 -2.06
CA ALA A 240 22.06 -26.03 -3.33
C ALA A 240 20.70 -26.56 -3.84
N ASP A 241 20.59 -26.68 -5.14
CA ASP A 241 19.43 -27.31 -5.75
C ASP A 241 19.37 -28.79 -5.40
N VAL A 242 18.15 -29.25 -5.12
CA VAL A 242 17.83 -30.67 -5.01
C VAL A 242 17.72 -31.22 -6.42
N GLU A 243 18.46 -32.29 -6.75
CA GLU A 243 18.51 -32.85 -8.11
C GLU A 243 17.12 -33.19 -8.68
N SER A 244 16.22 -33.69 -7.85
CA SER A 244 14.84 -34.03 -8.26
C SER A 244 13.97 -32.79 -8.50
N PHE A 245 14.33 -31.65 -7.93
CA PHE A 245 13.55 -30.42 -8.01
C PHE A 245 14.45 -29.19 -7.86
N PRO A 246 15.07 -28.70 -8.96
CA PRO A 246 15.82 -27.45 -8.92
C PRO A 246 14.88 -26.26 -8.69
N LEU A 247 15.34 -25.27 -7.93
CA LEU A 247 14.55 -24.09 -7.60
C LEU A 247 14.29 -23.25 -8.86
N PRO A 248 13.03 -23.02 -9.27
CA PRO A 248 12.75 -22.21 -10.45
C PRO A 248 13.16 -20.74 -10.27
N GLU A 249 13.87 -20.17 -11.25
CA GLU A 249 14.31 -18.76 -11.22
C GLU A 249 13.16 -17.76 -11.09
N SER A 250 11.96 -18.12 -11.54
CA SER A 250 10.77 -17.27 -11.46
C SER A 250 10.18 -17.13 -10.06
N VAL A 251 10.60 -17.94 -9.08
CA VAL A 251 10.00 -17.98 -7.73
C VAL A 251 9.89 -16.59 -7.06
N PRO A 252 10.90 -15.71 -7.10
CA PRO A 252 10.79 -14.37 -6.52
C PRO A 252 9.64 -13.54 -7.12
N MET A 253 9.39 -13.65 -8.43
CA MET A 253 8.26 -12.99 -9.10
C MET A 253 6.92 -13.49 -8.55
N PHE A 254 6.78 -14.78 -8.25
CA PHE A 254 5.55 -15.30 -7.66
C PHE A 254 5.39 -14.89 -6.18
N CYS A 255 6.50 -14.72 -5.46
CA CYS A 255 6.48 -14.20 -4.09
C CYS A 255 6.08 -12.71 -4.05
N LEU A 256 6.52 -11.93 -5.04
CA LEU A 256 6.30 -10.49 -5.17
C LEU A 256 5.87 -10.13 -6.62
N PRO A 257 4.60 -10.40 -6.99
CA PRO A 257 4.14 -10.31 -8.39
C PRO A 257 4.14 -8.89 -8.96
N MET A 258 4.10 -7.87 -8.11
CA MET A 258 4.17 -6.46 -8.50
C MET A 258 5.59 -5.89 -8.39
N GLY A 259 6.60 -6.76 -8.27
CA GLY A 259 7.97 -6.38 -7.98
C GLY A 259 8.17 -5.99 -6.51
N VAL A 260 9.38 -5.52 -6.22
CA VAL A 260 9.79 -5.04 -4.90
C VAL A 260 9.59 -3.54 -4.84
N THR A 261 8.82 -3.05 -3.87
CA THR A 261 8.63 -1.62 -3.66
C THR A 261 9.50 -1.10 -2.52
N VAL A 262 10.27 -0.05 -2.80
CA VAL A 262 10.87 0.80 -1.76
C VAL A 262 9.99 2.04 -1.66
N GLU A 263 9.39 2.26 -0.48
CA GLU A 263 8.33 3.23 -0.26
C GLU A 263 8.73 4.24 0.82
N SER A 264 8.33 5.50 0.61
CA SER A 264 8.55 6.60 1.55
C SER A 264 7.30 6.86 2.37
N TRP A 265 7.34 6.58 3.67
CA TRP A 265 6.21 6.62 4.59
C TRP A 265 6.33 7.77 5.60
N PRO A 266 5.23 8.42 6.01
CA PRO A 266 5.25 9.31 7.18
C PRO A 266 5.71 8.59 8.46
N LEU A 267 6.41 9.28 9.37
CA LEU A 267 6.93 8.68 10.62
C LEU A 267 5.85 7.99 11.48
N ASN A 268 4.64 8.55 11.49
CA ASN A 268 3.54 8.06 12.34
C ASN A 268 2.67 6.99 11.65
N THR A 269 3.11 6.48 10.50
CA THR A 269 2.37 5.43 9.77
C THR A 269 2.21 4.20 10.64
N LYS A 270 0.97 3.73 10.78
CA LYS A 270 0.71 2.48 11.50
C LYS A 270 1.40 1.32 10.80
N TYR A 271 1.94 0.42 11.61
CA TYR A 271 2.51 -0.84 11.16
C TYR A 271 1.53 -1.60 10.24
N GLN A 272 2.02 -2.05 9.09
CA GLN A 272 1.25 -2.80 8.10
C GLN A 272 1.36 -4.29 8.42
N LEU A 273 0.20 -4.94 8.58
CA LEU A 273 0.15 -6.37 8.83
C LEU A 273 0.69 -7.15 7.60
N PRO A 274 1.40 -8.26 7.81
CA PRO A 274 1.83 -9.11 6.71
C PRO A 274 0.65 -9.67 5.91
N VAL A 275 0.87 -9.85 4.61
CA VAL A 275 -0.13 -10.40 3.68
C VAL A 275 0.29 -11.80 3.28
N PHE A 276 -0.59 -12.77 3.52
CA PHE A 276 -0.39 -14.15 3.08
C PHE A 276 -0.91 -14.34 1.65
N SER A 277 -0.18 -15.11 0.85
CA SER A 277 -0.55 -15.45 -0.53
C SER A 277 -0.09 -16.87 -0.88
N THR A 278 -0.73 -17.46 -1.88
CA THR A 278 -0.36 -18.78 -2.42
C THR A 278 -0.27 -18.72 -3.93
N PHE A 279 0.54 -19.59 -4.50
CA PHE A 279 0.68 -19.75 -5.94
C PHE A 279 0.98 -21.20 -6.28
N VAL A 280 0.81 -21.56 -7.56
CA VAL A 280 1.12 -22.89 -8.07
C VAL A 280 2.00 -22.73 -9.31
N LEU A 281 3.18 -23.35 -9.28
CA LEU A 281 4.05 -23.49 -10.44
C LEU A 281 3.75 -24.83 -11.09
N THR A 282 3.63 -24.84 -12.42
CA THR A 282 3.48 -26.08 -13.19
C THR A 282 4.68 -26.24 -14.09
N SER A 283 5.42 -27.33 -13.90
CA SER A 283 6.53 -27.71 -14.77
C SER A 283 6.03 -28.07 -16.18
N ALA A 284 6.92 -28.03 -17.17
CA ALA A 284 6.63 -28.54 -18.51
C ALA A 284 6.19 -30.01 -18.51
N CYS A 285 6.61 -30.79 -17.51
CA CYS A 285 6.22 -32.19 -17.31
C CYS A 285 4.83 -32.36 -16.66
N GLY A 286 4.15 -31.27 -16.29
CA GLY A 286 2.85 -31.29 -15.63
C GLY A 286 2.90 -31.39 -14.09
N ASP A 287 4.09 -31.51 -13.51
CA ASP A 287 4.28 -31.51 -12.06
C ASP A 287 3.91 -30.16 -11.45
N LYS A 288 3.17 -30.20 -10.33
CA LYS A 288 2.71 -29.01 -9.61
C LYS A 288 3.52 -28.81 -8.35
N VAL A 289 3.96 -27.57 -8.16
CA VAL A 289 4.62 -27.11 -6.94
C VAL A 289 3.79 -26.00 -6.34
N TYR A 290 3.49 -26.15 -5.06
CA TYR A 290 2.66 -25.25 -4.29
C TYR A 290 3.55 -24.30 -3.49
N GLY A 291 3.42 -23.00 -3.77
CA GLY A 291 4.07 -21.94 -3.04
C GLY A 291 3.12 -21.30 -2.04
N ALA A 292 3.59 -21.09 -0.81
CA ALA A 292 2.93 -20.28 0.19
C ALA A 292 3.89 -19.19 0.64
N ALA A 293 3.46 -17.93 0.63
CA ALA A 293 4.30 -16.79 0.87
C ALA A 293 3.66 -15.80 1.83
N ILE A 294 4.46 -15.23 2.73
CA ILE A 294 4.08 -14.08 3.54
C ILE A 294 4.88 -12.87 3.05
N GLN A 295 4.18 -11.75 2.80
CA GLN A 295 4.77 -10.49 2.36
C GLN A 295 4.69 -9.50 3.50
N PHE A 296 5.76 -8.74 3.73
CA PHE A 296 5.82 -7.73 4.79
C PHE A 296 6.76 -6.60 4.40
N TYR A 297 6.69 -5.51 5.15
CA TYR A 297 7.60 -4.38 5.03
C TYR A 297 8.64 -4.42 6.14
N GLU A 298 9.84 -3.97 5.81
CA GLU A 298 10.94 -3.73 6.75
C GLU A 298 11.60 -2.39 6.45
N ALA A 299 12.38 -1.88 7.40
CA ALA A 299 13.10 -0.62 7.25
C ALA A 299 14.13 -0.73 6.11
N PHE A 300 14.20 0.30 5.27
CA PHE A 300 15.19 0.39 4.20
C PHE A 300 16.21 1.51 4.50
N PRO A 301 17.52 1.22 4.45
CA PRO A 301 18.56 2.21 4.73
C PRO A 301 18.57 3.33 3.68
N ARG A 302 18.61 4.59 4.16
CA ARG A 302 18.60 5.77 3.28
C ARG A 302 19.89 5.89 2.47
N GLU A 303 20.98 5.35 2.99
CA GLU A 303 22.34 5.38 2.42
C GLU A 303 22.44 4.56 1.13
N CYS A 304 21.50 3.63 0.91
CA CYS A 304 21.41 2.84 -0.31
C CYS A 304 20.71 3.57 -1.48
N LEU A 305 20.23 4.80 -1.28
CA LEU A 305 19.58 5.59 -2.32
C LEU A 305 20.54 6.56 -3.00
N SER A 306 20.41 6.69 -4.31
CA SER A 306 20.95 7.83 -5.05
C SER A 306 20.18 9.12 -4.77
N GLU A 307 20.77 10.27 -5.12
CA GLU A 307 20.10 11.58 -5.01
C GLU A 307 18.81 11.63 -5.83
N ARG A 308 18.82 11.09 -7.07
CA ARG A 308 17.64 11.04 -7.94
C ARG A 308 16.50 10.22 -7.32
N GLN A 309 16.83 9.07 -6.76
CA GLN A 309 15.88 8.21 -6.05
C GLN A 309 15.32 8.90 -4.80
N SER A 310 16.16 9.62 -4.07
CA SER A 310 15.74 10.39 -2.89
C SER A 310 14.74 11.49 -3.23
N VAL A 311 14.95 12.19 -4.34
CA VAL A 311 13.99 13.20 -4.85
C VAL A 311 12.67 12.54 -5.23
N ARG A 312 12.69 11.41 -5.96
CA ARG A 312 11.49 10.68 -6.38
C ARG A 312 10.69 10.10 -5.22
N LEU A 313 11.38 9.70 -4.14
CA LEU A 313 10.76 9.25 -2.90
C LEU A 313 10.24 10.40 -2.03
N GLY A 314 10.38 11.67 -2.47
CA GLY A 314 9.95 12.84 -1.72
C GLY A 314 10.72 12.98 -0.40
N LEU A 315 12.00 12.60 -0.39
CA LEU A 315 12.90 12.76 0.75
C LEU A 315 13.68 14.07 0.72
N VAL A 316 13.54 14.86 -0.34
CA VAL A 316 14.21 16.14 -0.54
C VAL A 316 13.19 17.15 -1.03
N SER A 317 13.20 18.36 -0.46
CA SER A 317 12.36 19.47 -0.93
C SER A 317 12.78 19.86 -2.35
N VAL A 318 11.82 19.93 -3.28
CA VAL A 318 12.11 20.32 -4.67
C VAL A 318 12.51 21.80 -4.76
N VAL A 319 11.99 22.64 -3.86
CA VAL A 319 12.22 24.09 -3.83
C VAL A 319 13.58 24.41 -3.19
N ASP A 320 13.84 23.89 -1.99
CA ASP A 320 15.01 24.27 -1.19
C ASP A 320 16.14 23.22 -1.20
N ARG A 321 15.93 22.06 -1.83
CA ARG A 321 16.83 20.89 -1.81
C ARG A 321 17.24 20.41 -0.42
N ARG A 322 16.46 20.75 0.60
CA ARG A 322 16.69 20.32 1.99
C ARG A 322 16.14 18.90 2.24
N PRO A 323 16.81 18.08 3.06
CA PRO A 323 16.34 16.75 3.40
C PRO A 323 15.07 16.81 4.24
N ILE A 324 14.13 15.94 3.91
CA ILE A 324 12.85 15.75 4.60
C ILE A 324 13.04 14.59 5.60
N THR A 325 13.03 14.94 6.88
CA THR A 325 13.33 14.03 7.99
C THR A 325 12.10 13.37 8.62
N ASN A 326 10.90 13.88 8.33
CA ASN A 326 9.64 13.34 8.86
C ASN A 326 9.10 12.12 8.09
N ARG A 327 10.00 11.33 7.47
CA ARG A 327 9.64 10.13 6.70
C ARG A 327 10.57 8.96 7.03
N THR A 328 10.05 7.74 6.96
CA THR A 328 10.83 6.49 6.97
C THR A 328 10.79 5.85 5.59
N LEU A 329 11.77 5.01 5.30
CA LEU A 329 11.77 4.18 4.11
C LEU A 329 11.45 2.75 4.49
N GLN A 330 10.59 2.12 3.71
CA GLN A 330 10.21 0.73 3.89
C GLN A 330 10.43 -0.01 2.58
N VAL A 331 10.98 -1.22 2.63
CA VAL A 331 11.09 -2.11 1.48
C VAL A 331 10.20 -3.32 1.68
N LYS A 332 9.53 -3.74 0.60
CA LYS A 332 8.71 -4.94 0.60
C LYS A 332 9.59 -6.19 0.44
N LYS A 333 9.43 -7.14 1.36
CA LYS A 333 10.05 -8.47 1.32
C LYS A 333 9.01 -9.57 1.38
N SER A 334 9.42 -10.78 1.01
CA SER A 334 8.61 -11.97 1.16
C SER A 334 9.41 -13.18 1.61
N VAL A 335 8.82 -13.98 2.49
CA VAL A 335 9.31 -15.31 2.86
C VAL A 335 8.32 -16.34 2.33
N CYS A 336 8.83 -17.37 1.67
CA CYS A 336 8.01 -18.37 1.01
C CYS A 336 8.52 -19.79 1.29
N VAL A 337 7.58 -20.73 1.41
CA VAL A 337 7.87 -22.17 1.35
C VAL A 337 7.33 -22.74 0.04
N LEU A 338 8.12 -23.62 -0.57
CA LEU A 338 7.74 -24.42 -1.73
C LEU A 338 7.58 -25.88 -1.31
N SER A 339 6.50 -26.50 -1.76
CA SER A 339 6.20 -27.90 -1.48
C SER A 339 5.53 -28.57 -2.66
N HIS A 340 5.81 -29.85 -2.89
CA HIS A 340 4.99 -30.71 -3.73
C HIS A 340 3.57 -30.97 -3.16
N TRP A 341 3.30 -30.53 -1.93
CA TRP A 341 2.07 -30.82 -1.21
C TRP A 341 1.29 -29.56 -0.84
N PRO A 342 -0.04 -29.53 -1.04
CA PRO A 342 -0.85 -28.32 -0.85
C PRO A 342 -1.25 -28.06 0.61
N PHE A 343 -0.30 -28.09 1.57
CA PHE A 343 -0.56 -27.85 3.00
C PHE A 343 -0.66 -26.35 3.34
N PHE A 344 -1.39 -25.56 2.54
CA PHE A 344 -1.42 -24.10 2.64
C PHE A 344 -1.77 -23.57 4.03
N THR A 345 -2.75 -24.16 4.72
CA THR A 345 -3.12 -23.75 6.09
C THR A 345 -1.98 -23.96 7.09
N VAL A 346 -1.21 -25.03 6.91
CA VAL A 346 -0.05 -25.34 7.78
C VAL A 346 1.08 -24.37 7.45
N PHE A 347 1.37 -24.15 6.18
CA PHE A 347 2.39 -23.22 5.72
C PHE A 347 2.08 -21.78 6.13
N GLN A 348 0.83 -21.35 6.07
CA GLN A 348 0.40 -20.03 6.55
C GLN A 348 0.71 -19.86 8.03
N LYS A 349 0.33 -20.84 8.86
CA LYS A 349 0.59 -20.79 10.31
C LYS A 349 2.09 -20.82 10.61
N PHE A 350 2.86 -21.66 9.91
CA PHE A 350 4.31 -21.73 10.05
C PHE A 350 4.99 -20.40 9.67
N LEU A 351 4.68 -19.84 8.50
CA LEU A 351 5.23 -18.56 8.05
C LEU A 351 4.82 -17.40 8.96
N THR A 352 3.58 -17.42 9.48
CA THR A 352 3.12 -16.43 10.46
C THR A 352 3.90 -16.54 11.76
N PHE A 353 4.20 -17.76 12.22
CA PHE A 353 5.06 -18.00 13.37
C PHE A 353 6.48 -17.47 13.11
N VAL A 354 7.11 -17.85 12.00
CA VAL A 354 8.46 -17.39 11.60
C VAL A 354 8.53 -15.87 11.58
N TYR A 355 7.54 -15.22 10.97
CA TYR A 355 7.45 -13.77 10.91
C TYR A 355 7.32 -13.14 12.31
N ARG A 356 6.36 -13.59 13.13
CA ARG A 356 6.16 -13.07 14.49
C ARG A 356 7.41 -13.25 15.34
N TYR A 357 8.07 -14.41 15.25
CA TYR A 357 9.32 -14.69 15.93
C TYR A 357 10.39 -13.68 15.51
N SER A 358 10.60 -13.45 14.21
CA SER A 358 11.63 -12.50 13.73
C SER A 358 11.48 -11.06 14.27
N ILE A 359 10.29 -10.65 14.70
CA ILE A 359 10.03 -9.28 15.20
C ILE A 359 9.79 -9.18 16.71
N SER A 360 9.81 -10.31 17.44
CA SER A 360 9.40 -10.36 18.86
C SER A 360 10.54 -10.69 19.84
N GLY A 361 11.80 -10.61 19.38
CA GLY A 361 12.98 -10.92 20.18
C GLY A 361 13.13 -10.07 21.46
N PRO A 362 14.00 -10.49 22.39
CA PRO A 362 15.02 -11.54 22.25
C PRO A 362 14.47 -12.97 22.41
N HIS A 363 15.12 -13.93 21.75
CA HIS A 363 14.74 -15.33 21.74
C HIS A 363 15.88 -16.26 22.18
N VAL A 364 15.53 -17.40 22.78
CA VAL A 364 16.51 -18.40 23.26
C VAL A 364 17.04 -19.28 22.13
N LEU A 365 16.21 -19.55 21.13
CA LEU A 365 16.59 -20.35 19.97
C LEU A 365 16.68 -19.45 18.73
N PRO A 366 17.67 -19.68 17.86
CA PRO A 366 17.76 -18.98 16.58
C PRO A 366 16.60 -19.42 15.66
N LEU A 367 16.12 -18.51 14.82
CA LEU A 367 14.99 -18.73 13.91
C LEU A 367 15.27 -19.90 12.94
N GLU A 368 16.52 -20.04 12.52
CA GLU A 368 17.10 -21.08 11.69
C GLU A 368 16.78 -22.48 12.23
N LYS A 369 16.84 -22.64 13.56
CA LYS A 369 16.56 -23.94 14.19
C LYS A 369 15.09 -24.32 14.03
N HIS A 370 14.17 -23.34 14.08
CA HIS A 370 12.77 -23.57 13.82
C HIS A 370 12.51 -23.91 12.35
N ILE A 371 13.18 -23.21 11.42
CA ILE A 371 13.07 -23.46 9.98
C ILE A 371 13.60 -24.86 9.63
N SER A 372 14.82 -25.17 10.05
CA SER A 372 15.46 -26.47 9.81
C SER A 372 14.66 -27.62 10.43
N SER A 373 14.19 -27.46 11.68
CA SER A 373 13.35 -28.47 12.32
C SER A 373 12.05 -28.70 11.57
N PHE A 374 11.39 -27.63 11.09
CA PHE A 374 10.16 -27.77 10.32
C PHE A 374 10.37 -28.48 8.98
N MET A 375 11.49 -28.22 8.30
CA MET A 375 11.78 -28.83 7.00
C MET A 375 12.25 -30.28 7.08
N HIS A 376 13.02 -30.65 8.11
CA HIS A 376 13.69 -31.95 8.17
C HIS A 376 13.18 -32.89 9.25
N ASN A 377 12.74 -32.36 10.40
CA ASN A 377 12.36 -33.19 11.55
C ASN A 377 10.86 -33.42 11.67
N VAL A 378 10.05 -32.67 10.93
CA VAL A 378 8.59 -32.84 10.93
C VAL A 378 8.23 -34.04 10.04
N PRO A 379 7.64 -35.10 10.61
CA PRO A 379 7.29 -36.28 9.84
C PRO A 379 6.11 -36.00 8.92
N PHE A 380 6.13 -36.62 7.73
CA PHE A 380 5.02 -36.57 6.79
C PHE A 380 3.83 -37.39 7.31
N PRO A 381 2.58 -36.91 7.19
CA PRO A 381 1.40 -37.65 7.61
C PRO A 381 1.16 -38.86 6.70
N SER A 382 1.41 -40.06 7.22
CA SER A 382 1.24 -41.33 6.51
C SER A 382 -0.12 -41.97 6.80
N PRO A 383 -0.56 -42.98 6.03
CA PRO A 383 -1.75 -43.77 6.37
C PRO A 383 -1.73 -44.35 7.80
N GLN A 384 -0.56 -44.72 8.31
CA GLN A 384 -0.40 -45.24 9.68
C GLN A 384 -0.45 -44.13 10.74
N ARG A 385 -0.02 -42.92 10.39
CA ARG A 385 -0.05 -41.74 11.26
C ARG A 385 -0.69 -40.55 10.53
N PRO A 386 -2.03 -40.57 10.34
CA PRO A 386 -2.71 -39.65 9.45
C PRO A 386 -2.88 -38.24 10.04
N ARG A 387 -2.62 -38.06 11.33
CA ARG A 387 -2.70 -36.77 12.04
C ARG A 387 -1.46 -36.60 12.90
N ILE A 388 -0.74 -35.51 12.69
CA ILE A 388 0.51 -35.19 13.37
C ILE A 388 0.38 -33.78 13.96
N LEU A 389 0.45 -33.68 15.28
CA LEU A 389 0.53 -32.40 15.96
C LEU A 389 2.01 -32.00 16.09
N VAL A 390 2.37 -30.86 15.50
CA VAL A 390 3.72 -30.29 15.54
C VAL A 390 3.68 -29.06 16.42
N GLN A 391 4.54 -29.04 17.43
CA GLN A 391 4.68 -27.90 18.33
C GLN A 391 5.81 -26.99 17.82
N LEU A 392 5.48 -25.74 17.44
CA LEU A 392 6.47 -24.75 17.00
C LEU A 392 7.04 -23.96 18.18
N SER A 393 6.16 -23.65 19.14
CA SER A 393 6.46 -22.92 20.37
C SER A 393 5.55 -23.41 21.51
N PRO A 394 5.73 -22.96 22.76
CA PRO A 394 4.78 -23.25 23.84
C PRO A 394 3.33 -22.82 23.54
N TYR A 395 3.14 -21.85 22.63
CA TYR A 395 1.83 -21.24 22.33
C TYR A 395 1.32 -21.57 20.92
N ASP A 396 2.19 -22.03 20.00
CA ASP A 396 1.86 -22.27 18.60
C ASP A 396 1.99 -23.74 18.24
N ASN A 397 0.89 -24.33 17.78
CA ASN A 397 0.81 -25.72 17.33
C ASN A 397 0.23 -25.81 15.91
N LEU A 398 0.72 -26.77 15.13
CA LEU A 398 0.27 -27.10 13.80
C LEU A 398 -0.31 -28.50 13.77
N LEU A 399 -1.46 -28.68 13.11
CA LEU A 399 -2.01 -29.99 12.84
C LEU A 399 -1.80 -30.32 11.36
N LEU A 400 -0.94 -31.29 11.09
CA LEU A 400 -0.75 -31.92 9.79
C LEU A 400 -1.73 -33.09 9.67
N CYS A 401 -2.54 -33.07 8.63
CA CYS A 401 -3.43 -34.17 8.28
C CYS A 401 -2.96 -34.78 6.96
N GLN A 402 -3.09 -36.09 6.82
CA GLN A 402 -2.78 -36.78 5.58
C GLN A 402 -3.55 -36.12 4.42
N PRO A 403 -2.86 -35.74 3.32
CA PRO A 403 -3.52 -35.12 2.19
C PRO A 403 -4.51 -36.13 1.60
N VAL A 404 -5.75 -35.68 1.39
CA VAL A 404 -6.79 -36.54 0.84
C VAL A 404 -6.46 -36.76 -0.64
N SER A 405 -6.19 -37.99 -1.04
CA SER A 405 -6.06 -38.37 -2.46
C SER A 405 -7.44 -38.30 -3.11
N SER A 406 -7.95 -37.09 -3.38
CA SER A 406 -9.17 -36.91 -4.16
C SER A 406 -8.79 -36.62 -5.61
N PRO A 407 -9.10 -37.50 -6.57
CA PRO A 407 -8.91 -37.24 -8.00
C PRO A 407 -9.93 -36.25 -8.59
N LEU A 408 -10.74 -35.57 -7.77
CA LEU A 408 -11.80 -34.67 -8.24
C LEU A 408 -11.49 -33.19 -7.95
N PRO A 409 -11.76 -32.28 -8.89
CA PRO A 409 -11.57 -30.85 -8.68
C PRO A 409 -12.51 -30.34 -7.58
N LEU A 410 -11.93 -29.82 -6.50
CA LEU A 410 -12.67 -29.08 -5.48
C LEU A 410 -13.17 -27.77 -6.12
N ARG A 411 -14.48 -27.72 -6.42
CA ARG A 411 -15.15 -26.48 -6.80
C ARG A 411 -15.07 -25.51 -5.62
N SER A 412 -14.45 -24.36 -5.84
CA SER A 412 -14.56 -23.21 -4.94
C SER A 412 -16.04 -22.81 -4.87
N VAL A 413 -16.62 -22.91 -3.68
CA VAL A 413 -17.92 -22.29 -3.40
C VAL A 413 -17.66 -20.79 -3.26
N GLN A 414 -18.41 -20.00 -4.04
CA GLN A 414 -18.36 -18.54 -4.12
C GLN A 414 -18.74 -17.85 -2.82
#